data_AF-A0A963Z919-F1
#
_entry.id   AF-A0A963Z919-F1
#
_cell.length_a   1.000
_cell.length_b   1.000
_cell.length_c   1.000
_cell.angle_alpha   90.00
_cell.angle_beta   90.00
_cell.angle_gamma   90.00
#
_symmetry.space_group_name_H-M   'P 1'
#
loop_
_entity.id
_entity.type
_entity.pdbx_description
1 polymer ?
#
loop_
_entity_poly.entity_id
_entity_poly.type
_entity_poly.pdbx_seq_one_letter_code
_entity_poly.pdbx_strand_id
1 'polypeptide(L)'
;MKNAIDYQIEILEKQELNCEDVDQALCDYADDELIPSLKLRIDDHITECEFCKDEVSDYMRVVELARQITEAPMPEGVSARLRDSLNEKLGLNLTVH
;
A
#
# COMPACT_ATOMS: atom_id res chain seq x y z
N MET A 1 3.57 -11.57 18.23
CA MET A 1 3.16 -11.04 16.91
C MET A 1 4.13 -9.93 16.59
N LYS A 2 4.91 -10.06 15.52
CA LYS A 2 5.67 -8.92 15.00
C LYS A 2 4.66 -7.85 14.55
N ASN A 3 4.87 -6.60 14.94
CA ASN A 3 4.11 -5.45 14.48
C ASN A 3 4.27 -5.31 12.96
N ALA A 4 3.27 -4.76 12.25
CA ALA A 4 3.32 -4.55 10.80
C ALA A 4 4.54 -3.72 10.37
N ILE A 5 5.06 -2.87 11.28
CA ILE A 5 6.20 -1.98 11.03
C ILE A 5 7.56 -2.64 11.38
N ASP A 6 7.57 -3.80 12.07
CA ASP A 6 8.82 -4.39 12.57
C ASP A 6 9.83 -4.67 11.45
N TYR A 7 9.35 -5.15 10.29
CA TYR A 7 10.23 -5.44 9.16
C TYR A 7 10.74 -4.15 8.48
N GLN A 8 9.94 -3.10 8.42
CA GLN A 8 10.35 -1.81 7.86
C GLN A 8 11.46 -1.18 8.72
N ILE A 9 11.38 -1.30 10.05
CA ILE A 9 12.46 -0.89 10.96
C ILE A 9 13.70 -1.75 10.74
N GLU A 10 13.57 -3.07 10.64
CA GLU A 10 14.69 -3.99 10.37
C GLU A 10 15.44 -3.60 9.07
N ILE A 11 14.74 -3.22 8.00
CA ILE A 11 15.36 -2.74 6.75
C ILE A 11 15.98 -1.35 6.95
N LEU A 12 15.26 -0.44 7.58
CA LEU A 12 15.71 0.94 7.80
C LEU A 12 16.99 1.02 8.64
N GLU A 13 17.21 0.10 9.56
CA GLU A 13 18.41 0.06 10.41
C GLU A 13 19.63 -0.55 9.71
N LYS A 14 19.48 -1.16 8.53
CA LYS A 14 20.61 -1.71 7.77
C LYS A 14 21.55 -0.60 7.33
N GLN A 15 22.86 -0.84 7.44
CA GLN A 15 23.87 0.09 6.96
C GLN A 15 23.71 0.37 5.46
N GLU A 16 23.57 -0.68 4.66
CA GLU A 16 23.41 -0.62 3.21
C GLU A 16 22.09 -1.27 2.80
N LEU A 17 21.41 -0.65 1.85
CA LEU A 17 20.16 -1.16 1.26
C LEU A 17 20.49 -1.87 -0.05
N ASN A 18 19.95 -3.07 -0.26
CA ASN A 18 20.16 -3.85 -1.48
C ASN A 18 18.83 -4.14 -2.21
N CYS A 19 18.92 -4.75 -3.40
CA CYS A 19 17.73 -5.00 -4.23
C CYS A 19 16.68 -5.91 -3.55
N GLU A 20 17.11 -6.86 -2.70
CA GLU A 20 16.20 -7.75 -1.96
C GLU A 20 15.41 -6.97 -0.90
N ASP A 21 16.02 -5.93 -0.31
CA ASP A 21 15.32 -5.04 0.62
C ASP A 21 14.23 -4.22 -0.08
N VAL A 22 14.48 -3.78 -1.33
CA VAL A 22 13.48 -3.08 -2.15
C VAL A 22 12.34 -4.01 -2.52
N ASP A 23 12.65 -5.22 -2.99
CA ASP A 23 11.66 -6.24 -3.34
C ASP A 23 10.75 -6.58 -2.15
N GLN A 24 11.35 -6.77 -0.96
CA GLN A 24 10.59 -7.03 0.26
C GLN A 24 9.66 -5.87 0.65
N ALA A 25 10.02 -4.64 0.33
CA ALA A 25 9.25 -3.43 0.65
C ALA A 25 8.32 -2.97 -0.49
N LEU A 26 8.30 -3.67 -1.63
CA LEU A 26 7.68 -3.20 -2.87
C LEU A 26 6.15 -3.08 -2.79
N CYS A 27 5.49 -4.00 -2.08
CA CYS A 27 4.04 -3.92 -1.85
C CYS A 27 3.66 -2.64 -1.09
N ASP A 28 4.26 -2.44 0.09
CA ASP A 28 4.03 -1.26 0.92
C ASP A 28 4.47 0.03 0.20
N TYR A 29 5.49 -0.04 -0.67
CA TYR A 29 5.90 1.07 -1.53
C TYR A 29 4.77 1.46 -2.50
N ALA A 30 4.15 0.48 -3.17
CA ALA A 30 3.08 0.71 -4.14
C ALA A 30 1.78 1.24 -3.51
N ASP A 31 1.52 0.89 -2.26
CA ASP A 31 0.36 1.33 -1.49
C ASP A 31 0.61 2.61 -0.68
N ASP A 32 1.82 3.18 -0.74
CA ASP A 32 2.26 4.37 0.02
C ASP A 32 2.20 4.18 1.56
N GLU A 33 2.48 2.96 2.03
CA GLU A 33 2.40 2.55 3.44
C GLU A 33 3.78 2.42 4.12
N LEU A 34 4.86 2.74 3.41
CA LEU A 34 6.20 2.78 4.01
C LEU A 34 6.38 3.95 4.97
N ILE A 35 7.10 3.72 6.07
CA ILE A 35 7.57 4.82 6.92
C ILE A 35 8.41 5.82 6.08
N PRO A 36 8.22 7.15 6.27
CA PRO A 36 8.81 8.16 5.38
C PRO A 36 10.33 8.06 5.21
N SER A 37 11.04 7.69 6.28
CA SER A 37 12.49 7.52 6.27
C SER A 37 12.94 6.31 5.46
N LEU A 38 12.18 5.21 5.46
CA LEU A 38 12.48 4.04 4.65
C LEU A 38 12.16 4.32 3.17
N LYS A 39 11.03 4.97 2.91
CA LYS A 39 10.64 5.38 1.56
C LYS A 39 11.75 6.19 0.89
N LEU A 40 12.30 7.19 1.58
CA LEU A 40 13.40 8.00 1.05
C LEU A 40 14.63 7.15 0.67
N ARG A 41 15.03 6.19 1.52
CA ARG A 41 16.16 5.31 1.23
C ARG A 41 15.91 4.39 0.03
N ILE A 42 14.67 3.92 -0.11
CA ILE A 42 14.27 3.10 -1.25
C ILE A 42 14.26 3.95 -2.53
N ASP A 43 13.73 5.17 -2.49
CA ASP A 43 13.74 6.11 -3.62
C ASP A 43 15.18 6.42 -4.08
N ASP A 44 16.10 6.63 -3.13
CA ASP A 44 17.52 6.82 -3.41
C ASP A 44 18.12 5.58 -4.12
N HIS A 45 17.85 4.38 -3.60
CA HIS A 45 18.33 3.14 -4.22
C HIS A 45 17.76 2.92 -5.63
N ILE A 46 16.46 3.17 -5.84
CA ILE A 46 15.80 3.07 -7.14
C ILE A 46 16.42 4.05 -8.16
N THR A 47 16.83 5.23 -7.69
CA THR A 47 17.47 6.22 -8.55
C THR A 47 18.86 5.79 -9.03
N GLU A 48 19.60 5.06 -8.20
CA GLU A 48 20.97 4.61 -8.49
C GLU A 48 21.05 3.21 -9.12
N CYS A 49 20.03 2.38 -8.94
CA CYS A 49 19.99 0.98 -9.39
C CYS A 49 19.03 0.78 -10.56
N GLU A 50 19.57 0.63 -11.77
CA GLU A 50 18.75 0.39 -12.98
C GLU A 50 17.88 -0.87 -12.88
N PHE A 51 18.35 -1.94 -12.20
CA PHE A 51 17.53 -3.14 -11.98
C PHE A 51 16.29 -2.83 -11.14
N CYS A 52 16.45 -2.18 -9.98
CA CYS A 52 15.32 -1.84 -9.13
C CYS A 52 14.37 -0.84 -9.78
N LYS A 53 14.89 0.06 -10.61
CA LYS A 53 14.07 0.98 -11.39
C LYS A 53 13.16 0.26 -12.38
N ASP A 54 13.70 -0.72 -13.11
CA ASP A 54 12.91 -1.54 -14.04
C ASP A 54 11.89 -2.41 -13.28
N GLU A 55 12.31 -3.09 -12.22
CA GLU A 55 11.43 -3.95 -11.40
C GLU A 55 10.27 -3.16 -10.75
N VAL A 56 10.56 -2.00 -10.16
CA VAL A 56 9.53 -1.14 -9.56
C VAL A 56 8.57 -0.62 -10.63
N SER A 57 9.09 -0.20 -11.78
CA SER A 57 8.26 0.25 -12.90
C SER A 57 7.30 -0.85 -13.38
N ASP A 58 7.80 -2.06 -13.54
CA ASP A 58 6.99 -3.20 -13.98
C ASP A 58 5.94 -3.59 -12.93
N TYR A 59 6.31 -3.60 -11.65
CA TYR A 59 5.38 -3.87 -10.56
C TYR A 59 4.27 -2.81 -10.50
N MET A 60 4.61 -1.53 -10.55
CA MET A 60 3.64 -0.43 -10.53
C MET A 60 2.69 -0.50 -11.73
N ARG A 61 3.19 -0.92 -12.90
CA ARG A 61 2.35 -1.16 -14.08
C ARG A 61 1.33 -2.27 -13.84
N VAL A 62 1.71 -3.35 -13.16
CA VAL A 62 0.77 -4.42 -12.78
C VAL A 62 -0.30 -3.90 -11.83
N VAL A 63 0.08 -3.10 -10.83
CA VAL A 63 -0.85 -2.46 -9.88
C VAL A 63 -1.84 -1.55 -10.61
N GLU A 64 -1.35 -0.73 -11.54
CA GLU A 64 -2.21 0.14 -12.37
C GLU A 64 -3.21 -0.66 -13.21
N LEU A 65 -2.77 -1.76 -13.83
CA LEU A 65 -3.66 -2.64 -14.60
C LEU A 65 -4.69 -3.33 -13.70
N ALA A 66 -4.29 -3.78 -12.51
CA ALA A 66 -5.21 -4.39 -11.55
C ALA A 66 -6.29 -3.40 -11.10
N ARG A 67 -5.94 -2.12 -10.90
CA ARG A 67 -6.88 -1.04 -10.55
C ARG A 67 -7.90 -0.73 -11.67
N GLN A 68 -7.62 -1.13 -12.91
CA GLN A 68 -8.54 -0.95 -14.04
C GLN A 68 -9.56 -2.08 -14.18
N ILE A 69 -9.42 -3.17 -13.42
CA ILE A 69 -10.38 -4.28 -13.44
C ILE A 69 -11.71 -3.76 -12.92
N THR A 70 -12.76 -3.90 -13.74
CA THR A 70 -14.10 -3.41 -13.41
C THR A 70 -14.55 -3.92 -12.05
N GLU A 71 -14.85 -3.00 -11.14
CA GLU A 71 -15.41 -3.33 -9.84
C GLU A 71 -16.72 -4.10 -10.04
N ALA A 72 -16.84 -5.25 -9.38
CA ALA A 72 -18.12 -5.93 -9.28
C ALA A 72 -19.11 -4.99 -8.56
N PRO A 73 -20.37 -4.90 -9.01
CA PRO A 73 -21.34 -4.09 -8.32
C PRO A 73 -21.46 -4.55 -6.87
N MET A 74 -21.47 -3.59 -5.95
CA MET A 74 -21.71 -3.86 -4.53
C MET A 74 -22.98 -4.71 -4.36
N PRO A 75 -22.95 -5.83 -3.61
CA PRO A 75 -24.14 -6.65 -3.43
C PRO A 75 -25.29 -5.85 -2.82
N GLU A 76 -26.50 -6.10 -3.31
CA GLU A 76 -27.70 -5.38 -2.88
C GLU A 76 -27.84 -5.41 -1.34
N GLY A 77 -28.14 -4.25 -0.75
CA GLY A 77 -28.33 -4.11 0.69
C GLY A 77 -27.05 -4.05 1.54
N VAL A 78 -25.86 -4.39 1.01
CA VAL A 78 -24.60 -4.24 1.77
C VAL A 78 -24.36 -2.76 2.09
N SER A 79 -24.55 -1.89 1.11
CA SER A 79 -24.39 -0.44 1.28
C SER A 79 -25.35 0.14 2.34
N ALA A 80 -26.58 -0.37 2.43
CA ALA A 80 -27.55 0.05 3.43
C ALA A 80 -27.12 -0.41 4.84
N ARG A 81 -26.81 -1.70 5.01
CA ARG A 81 -26.37 -2.28 6.29
C ARG A 81 -25.08 -1.63 6.82
N LEU A 82 -24.16 -1.29 5.92
CA LEU A 82 -22.92 -0.61 6.28
C LEU A 82 -23.22 0.80 6.84
N ARG A 83 -24.12 1.55 6.19
CA ARG A 83 -24.54 2.88 6.68
C ARG A 83 -25.26 2.80 8.02
N ASP A 84 -26.18 1.86 8.19
CA ASP A 84 -26.88 1.68 9.46
C ASP A 84 -25.90 1.43 10.61
N SER A 85 -24.92 0.55 10.37
CA SER A 85 -23.87 0.24 11.35
C SER A 85 -22.96 1.44 11.65
N LEU A 86 -22.66 2.28 10.64
CA LEU A 86 -21.86 3.49 10.82
C LEU A 86 -22.64 4.58 11.58
N ASN A 87 -23.92 4.77 11.25
CA ASN A 87 -24.81 5.71 11.94
C ASN A 87 -24.95 5.35 13.42
N GLU A 88 -25.13 4.07 13.75
CA GLU A 88 -25.21 3.58 15.13
C GLU A 88 -23.90 3.84 15.89
N LYS A 89 -22.74 3.49 15.30
CA LYS A 89 -21.44 3.63 15.97
C LYS A 89 -20.99 5.08 16.15
N LEU A 90 -21.31 5.95 15.19
CA LEU A 90 -20.80 7.32 15.16
C LEU A 90 -21.84 8.36 15.62
N GLY A 91 -23.10 7.94 15.86
CA GLY A 91 -24.20 8.87 16.15
C GLY A 91 -24.51 9.81 14.99
N LEU A 92 -24.21 9.38 13.75
CA LEU A 92 -24.40 10.15 12.53
C LEU A 92 -25.72 9.78 11.84
N ASN A 93 -26.15 10.60 10.87
CA ASN A 93 -27.31 10.33 10.03
C ASN A 93 -26.95 10.49 8.54
N LEU A 94 -26.18 9.52 8.04
CA LEU A 94 -25.80 9.41 6.63
C LEU A 94 -27.02 8.98 5.82
N THR A 95 -27.67 9.92 5.14
CA THR A 95 -28.83 9.67 4.26
C THR A 95 -28.41 9.49 2.81
N VAL A 96 -29.19 8.72 2.05
CA VAL A 96 -29.00 8.48 0.61
C VAL A 96 -29.91 9.44 -0.17
N HIS A 97 -29.36 10.15 -1.16
CA HIS A 97 -30.13 10.83 -2.20
C HIS A 97 -30.29 9.93 -3.42
#